data_AF-A0A136KQW6-F1
#
_entry.id   AF-A0A136KQW6-F1
#
_cell.length_a   1.000
_cell.length_b   1.000
_cell.length_c   1.000
_cell.angle_alpha   90.00
_cell.angle_beta   90.00
_cell.angle_gamma   90.00
#
_symmetry.space_group_name_H-M   'P 1'
#
loop_
_entity.id
_entity.type
_entity.pdbx_description
1 polymer ?
#
loop_
_entity_poly.entity_id
_entity_poly.type
_entity_poly.pdbx_seq_one_letter_code
_entity_poly.pdbx_strand_id
1 'polypeptide(L)' 'MASTVFSKKGVGDGVRIEVQDNIALIDLHLIFKQDVNIREVSRNVQQNVTRAIQETVGMDVAEVNVHIEDIDYSNPV' A
#
# COMPACT_ATOMS: atom_id res chain seq x y z
N MET A 1 13.61 15.57 -12.76
CA MET A 1 13.71 15.70 -11.29
C MET A 1 12.83 14.59 -10.72
N ALA A 2 13.41 13.56 -10.12
CA ALA A 2 12.63 12.53 -9.42
C ALA A 2 12.40 13.04 -7.99
N SER A 3 11.15 13.36 -7.66
CA SER A 3 10.76 13.78 -6.32
C SER A 3 10.35 12.56 -5.52
N THR A 4 11.31 11.87 -4.90
CA THR A 4 11.00 10.85 -3.89
C THR A 4 10.60 11.58 -2.61
N VAL A 5 9.30 11.59 -2.30
CA VAL A 5 8.80 12.14 -1.03
C VAL A 5 9.13 11.15 0.09
N PHE A 6 10.26 11.37 0.77
CA PHE A 6 10.55 10.68 2.02
C PHE A 6 9.83 11.40 3.17
N SER A 7 8.70 10.87 3.62
CA SER A 7 8.14 11.26 4.92
C SER A 7 9.01 10.65 6.03
N LYS A 8 10.12 11.32 6.35
CA LYS A 8 10.90 11.05 7.57
C LYS A 8 10.05 11.38 8.80
N LYS A 9 9.35 10.40 9.38
CA LYS A 9 9.05 10.33 10.83
C LYS A 9 8.40 8.99 11.20
N GLY A 10 9.21 8.07 11.71
CA GLY A 10 8.76 6.96 12.55
C GLY A 10 9.25 5.61 12.08
N VAL A 11 9.51 4.72 13.03
CA VAL A 11 9.97 3.33 12.86
C VAL A 11 8.79 2.46 12.36
N GLY A 12 8.08 2.90 11.31
CA GLY A 12 6.74 2.45 10.94
C GLY A 12 6.38 2.61 9.45
N ASP A 13 7.32 2.31 8.56
CA ASP A 13 7.17 2.49 7.11
C ASP A 13 6.46 1.29 6.44
N GLY A 14 5.23 1.00 6.84
CA GLY A 14 4.39 -0.01 6.16
C GLY A 14 4.03 0.37 4.72
N VAL A 15 4.50 1.50 4.20
CA VAL A 15 4.17 2.03 2.87
C VAL A 15 5.39 2.74 2.28
N ARG A 16 5.77 2.35 1.06
CA ARG A 16 6.76 3.04 0.23
C ARG A 16 6.09 3.55 -1.05
N ILE A 17 6.37 4.78 -1.43
CA ILE A 17 5.81 5.41 -2.63
C ILE A 17 6.93 6.05 -3.43
N GLU A 18 6.98 5.73 -4.71
CA GLU A 18 7.86 6.36 -5.68
C GLU A 18 7.03 7.06 -6.74
N VAL A 19 7.36 8.31 -7.05
CA VAL A 19 6.62 9.11 -8.04
C VAL A 19 7.58 9.54 -9.15
N GLN A 20 7.21 9.19 -10.38
CA GLN A 20 7.92 9.58 -11.59
C GLN A 20 6.90 10.07 -12.62
N ASP A 21 7.11 11.27 -13.17
CA ASP A 21 6.29 11.84 -14.24
C ASP A 21 4.77 11.80 -13.98
N ASN A 22 4.36 12.13 -12.75
CA ASN A 22 2.97 12.10 -12.26
C ASN A 22 2.34 10.70 -12.16
N ILE A 23 3.18 9.66 -12.21
CA ILE A 23 2.78 8.26 -12.03
C ILE A 23 3.36 7.77 -10.69
N ALA A 24 2.51 7.16 -9.87
CA ALA A 24 2.87 6.57 -8.59
C ALA A 24 3.09 5.06 -8.69
N LEU A 25 4.16 4.58 -8.06
CA LEU A 25 4.44 3.18 -7.74
C LEU A 25 4.37 3.04 -6.22
N ILE A 26 3.60 2.08 -5.73
CA ILE A 26 3.26 1.97 -4.31
C ILE A 26 3.53 0.54 -3.84
N ASP A 27 4.35 0.40 -2.80
CA ASP A 27 4.55 -0.85 -2.07
C ASP A 27 3.94 -0.73 -0.68
N LEU A 28 3.07 -1.67 -0.33
CA LEU A 28 2.41 -1.75 0.97
C LEU A 28 2.90 -3.00 1.69
N HIS A 29 3.42 -2.84 2.90
CA HIS A 29 3.87 -3.92 3.78
C HIS A 29 2.85 -4.09 4.90
N LEU A 30 2.06 -5.17 4.82
CA LEU A 30 0.89 -5.39 5.67
C LEU A 30 1.03 -6.68 6.47
N ILE A 31 0.50 -6.67 7.68
CA ILE A 31 0.27 -7.85 8.51
C ILE A 31 -1.22 -8.19 8.42
N PHE A 32 -1.54 -9.45 8.11
CA PHE A 32 -2.92 -9.91 7.95
C PHE A 32 -3.36 -10.68 9.18
N LYS A 33 -4.66 -10.68 9.48
CA LYS A 33 -5.21 -11.58 10.50
C LYS A 33 -5.36 -12.99 9.92
N GLN A 34 -5.26 -14.03 10.75
CA GLN A 34 -5.35 -15.42 10.26
C GLN A 34 -6.70 -15.75 9.58
N ASP A 35 -7.80 -15.12 10.01
CA ASP A 35 -9.16 -15.49 9.60
C ASP A 35 -9.71 -14.65 8.44
N VAL A 36 -8.84 -14.07 7.60
CA VAL A 36 -9.26 -13.27 6.44
C VAL A 36 -8.85 -13.93 5.14
N ASN A 37 -9.66 -13.74 4.09
CA ASN A 37 -9.25 -14.09 2.74
C ASN A 37 -8.23 -13.05 2.25
N ILE A 38 -6.95 -13.35 2.47
CA ILE A 38 -5.83 -12.46 2.12
C ILE A 38 -5.92 -12.00 0.66
N ARG A 39 -6.30 -12.89 -0.28
CA ARG A 39 -6.42 -12.53 -1.70
C ARG A 39 -7.49 -11.48 -1.95
N GLU A 40 -8.64 -11.62 -1.30
CA GLU A 40 -9.74 -10.67 -1.42
C GLU A 40 -9.37 -9.33 -0.78
N VAL A 41 -8.82 -9.36 0.43
CA VAL A 41 -8.38 -8.15 1.14
C VAL A 41 -7.30 -7.42 0.34
N SER A 42 -6.27 -8.11 -0.18
CA SER A 42 -5.23 -7.49 -1.00
C SER A 42 -5.81 -6.84 -2.26
N ARG A 43 -6.76 -7.48 -2.95
CA ARG A 43 -7.43 -6.87 -4.12
C ARG A 43 -8.20 -5.61 -3.75
N ASN A 44 -8.92 -5.65 -2.63
CA ASN A 44 -9.68 -4.50 -2.15
C ASN A 44 -8.74 -3.35 -1.77
N VAL A 45 -7.62 -3.64 -1.10
CA VAL A 45 -6.58 -2.66 -0.77
C VAL A 45 -6.02 -2.03 -2.04
N GLN A 46 -5.61 -2.83 -3.02
CA GLN A 46 -5.08 -2.34 -4.29
C GLN A 46 -6.07 -1.39 -4.99
N GLN A 47 -7.33 -1.82 -5.14
CA GLN A 47 -8.37 -1.01 -5.79
C GLN A 47 -8.65 0.31 -5.04
N ASN A 48 -8.72 0.25 -3.71
CA ASN A 48 -9.02 1.42 -2.90
C ASN A 48 -7.86 2.42 -2.91
N VAL A 49 -6.62 1.94 -2.85
CA VAL A 49 -5.42 2.79 -2.92
C VAL A 49 -5.30 3.41 -4.31
N THR A 50 -5.42 2.62 -5.38
CA THR A 50 -5.40 3.14 -6.75
C THR A 50 -6.44 4.24 -6.95
N ARG A 51 -7.70 3.97 -6.56
CA ARG A 51 -8.78 4.94 -6.68
C ARG A 51 -8.49 6.22 -5.88
N ALA A 52 -8.04 6.09 -4.63
CA ALA A 52 -7.75 7.25 -3.79
C ALA A 52 -6.67 8.15 -4.42
N ILE A 53 -5.60 7.56 -4.95
CA ILE A 53 -4.51 8.32 -5.58
C ILE A 53 -4.99 8.99 -6.87
N GLN A 54 -5.75 8.27 -7.71
CA GLN A 54 -6.28 8.83 -8.96
C GLN A 54 -7.32 9.94 -8.71
N GLU A 55 -8.31 9.69 -7.85
CA GLU A 55 -9.44 10.61 -7.66
C GLU A 55 -9.13 11.76 -6.70
N THR A 56 -8.33 11.52 -5.65
CA THR A 56 -8.05 12.54 -4.63
C THR A 56 -6.81 13.34 -4.96
N VAL A 57 -5.75 12.68 -5.44
CA VAL A 57 -4.46 13.34 -5.69
C VAL A 57 -4.33 13.76 -7.16
N GLY A 58 -5.00 13.08 -8.09
CA GLY A 58 -4.92 13.38 -9.53
C GLY A 58 -3.64 12.83 -10.17
N MET A 59 -3.10 11.73 -9.64
CA MET A 59 -1.94 11.04 -10.18
C MET A 59 -2.35 9.70 -10.81
N ASP A 60 -1.67 9.32 -11.88
CA ASP A 60 -1.81 7.97 -12.42
C ASP A 60 -1.09 6.97 -11.51
N VAL A 61 -1.53 5.71 -11.52
CA VAL A 61 -0.93 4.65 -10.70
C VAL A 61 -0.46 3.55 -11.64
N ALA A 62 0.85 3.30 -11.64
CA ALA A 62 1.43 2.20 -12.41
C ALA A 62 1.15 0.86 -11.73
N GLU A 63 1.42 0.78 -10.43
CA GLU A 63 1.23 -0.44 -9.66
C GLU A 63 1.01 -0.17 -8.17
N VAL A 64 0.30 -1.11 -7.54
CA VAL A 64 0.15 -1.20 -6.08
C VAL A 64 0.51 -2.62 -5.68
N ASN A 65 1.70 -2.77 -5.11
CA ASN A 65 2.20 -4.03 -4.60
C ASN A 65 1.82 -4.20 -3.14
N VAL A 66 1.37 -5.39 -2.77
CA VAL A 66 1.04 -5.74 -1.38
C VAL A 66 1.98 -6.87 -0.95
N HIS A 67 2.89 -6.53 -0.05
CA HIS A 67 3.80 -7.42 0.63
C HIS A 67 3.16 -7.86 1.95
N ILE A 68 3.10 -9.17 2.16
CA ILE A 68 2.58 -9.77 3.39
C ILE A 68 3.79 -10.04 4.27
N GLU A 69 3.94 -9.26 5.33
CA GLU A 69 5.09 -9.37 6.24
C GLU A 69 4.89 -10.44 7.31
N ASP A 70 3.66 -10.57 7.81
CA ASP A 70 3.33 -11.55 8.84
C ASP A 70 1.81 -11.85 8.86
N ILE A 71 1.44 -12.92 9.57
CA ILE A 71 0.07 -13.25 9.93
C ILE A 71 -0.08 -13.11 11.45
N ASP A 72 -0.98 -12.24 11.87
CA ASP A 72 -1.34 -12.06 13.28
C ASP A 72 -2.32 -13.15 13.74
N TYR A 73 -1.85 -13.96 14.69
CA TYR A 73 -2.58 -15.04 15.35
C TYR A 73 -3.12 -14.66 16.74
N SER A 74 -2.84 -13.44 17.21
CA SER A 74 -3.10 -13.04 18.60
C SER A 74 -4.59 -12.92 18.95
N ASN A 75 -5.46 -12.89 17.94
CA ASN A 75 -6.90 -12.83 18.14
C ASN A 75 -7.65 -13.78 17.17
N PRO A 76 -7.65 -15.10 17.44
CA PRO A 76 -8.51 -16.05 16.74
C PRO A 76 -9.97 -15.68 16.97
N VAL A 77 -10.75 -15.56 15.90
CA VAL A 77 -12.21 -15.45 16.00
C VAL A 77 -12.88 -16.81 16.14
#